data_AF-A0A353SWD7-F1
#
_entry.id   AF-A0A353SWD7-F1
#
_cell.length_a   1.000
_cell.length_b   1.000
_cell.length_c   1.000
_cell.angle_alpha   90.00
_cell.angle_beta   90.00
_cell.angle_gamma   90.00
#
_symmetry.space_group_name_H-M   'P 1'
#
loop_
_entity.id
_entity.type
_entity.pdbx_description
1 polymer ?
#
loop_
_entity_poly.entity_id
_entity_poly.type
_entity_poly.pdbx_seq_one_letter_code
_entity_poly.pdbx_strand_id
1 'polypeptide(L)'
;MTSFRSILFDESGIGTGIDGREAPEFFPDLNLDQIIASITAGREEYNLKPFFHTPLSRVETINYRNDILRDLENQELFGHIGSFAQKMRAMRGHLAQADKLRYKYQKERRFLEAADIYCGAVSCLTHDLTLADLRSRGFLAFREYLTTYTKSGDFGTLLAEVRKLKADLSGVRYCLHIKGNRIKVSLYGSEPDYSAEVLQAFEKFKQGSVREYRFDFSADPEMNHIEAAVLDRVALRFPDIFSSLDQYCQRHRDFLDATIGDFDREVQFYVACLEHIERFKSAGLLFCYPAVTDRSKEVHGHEVFDLALANTLLRKSAPLVTNDFYLKDPERIFVVSGANQGGKTTFARTIGQLHYLASIGCPVPGREARLFLFDRLFTHFEREEDL
;
A
#
# COMPACT_ATOMS: atom_id res chain seq x y z
N MET A 1 28.56 6.47 1.05
CA MET A 1 27.33 5.89 0.47
C MET A 1 26.28 5.97 1.56
N THR A 2 25.27 6.80 1.37
CA THR A 2 24.24 7.04 2.37
C THR A 2 23.20 5.93 2.26
N SER A 3 23.04 5.15 3.34
CA SER A 3 22.02 4.10 3.45
C SER A 3 20.65 4.73 3.23
N PHE A 4 19.82 4.14 2.37
CA PHE A 4 18.40 4.47 2.30
C PHE A 4 17.78 4.38 3.70
N ARG A 5 16.90 5.32 4.02
CA ARG A 5 16.21 5.39 5.32
C ARG A 5 14.70 5.51 5.18
N SER A 6 14.23 6.40 4.30
CA SER A 6 12.81 6.69 4.14
C SER A 6 12.54 7.23 2.73
N ILE A 7 11.39 6.88 2.18
CA ILE A 7 10.89 7.49 0.94
C ILE A 7 10.14 8.79 1.23
N LEU A 8 9.76 9.07 2.48
CA LEU A 8 9.10 10.33 2.88
C LEU A 8 10.05 11.42 3.36
N PHE A 9 11.22 11.05 3.87
CA PHE A 9 12.15 11.95 4.52
C PHE A 9 13.57 11.80 3.99
N ASP A 10 14.23 12.93 3.81
CA ASP A 10 15.66 12.96 3.52
C ASP A 10 16.48 12.64 4.80
N GLU A 11 17.81 12.62 4.68
CA GLU A 11 18.75 12.20 5.74
C GLU A 11 18.69 13.00 7.06
N SER A 12 17.83 14.03 7.16
CA SER A 12 17.79 14.99 8.28
C SER A 12 17.05 14.53 9.55
N GLY A 13 16.66 13.26 9.67
CA GLY A 13 16.23 12.66 10.96
C GLY A 13 14.77 12.93 11.36
N ILE A 14 13.94 13.40 10.43
CA ILE A 14 12.53 13.72 10.67
C ILE A 14 11.68 12.46 10.41
N GLY A 15 11.64 11.51 11.35
CA GLY A 15 10.82 10.30 11.18
C GLY A 15 10.34 9.66 12.47
N THR A 16 10.93 10.05 13.61
CA THR A 16 10.60 9.46 14.90
C THR A 16 9.33 10.08 15.50
N GLY A 17 8.36 9.24 15.86
CA GLY A 17 7.16 9.66 16.60
C GLY A 17 6.03 10.26 15.77
N ILE A 18 5.96 9.96 14.47
CA ILE A 18 4.87 10.46 13.61
C ILE A 18 3.51 9.87 14.00
N ASP A 19 3.46 8.59 14.38
CA ASP A 19 2.21 7.85 14.57
C ASP A 19 1.24 8.41 15.62
N GLY A 20 1.71 9.28 16.52
CA GLY A 20 0.89 9.99 17.52
C GLY A 20 0.44 11.40 17.12
N ARG A 21 0.70 11.85 15.89
CA ARG A 21 0.36 13.22 15.47
C ARG A 21 -1.13 13.40 15.17
N GLU A 22 -1.77 14.22 16.00
CA GLU A 22 -3.14 14.66 15.80
C GLU A 22 -3.28 15.70 14.69
N ALA A 23 -4.49 15.87 14.18
CA ALA A 23 -4.79 16.87 13.16
C ALA A 23 -4.65 18.29 13.75
N PRO A 24 -3.99 19.23 13.05
CA PRO A 24 -3.95 20.63 13.44
C PRO A 24 -5.34 21.25 13.62
N GLU A 25 -5.50 22.13 14.60
CA GLU A 25 -6.80 22.74 14.98
C GLU A 25 -7.50 23.50 13.84
N PHE A 26 -6.74 24.03 12.89
CA PHE A 26 -7.27 24.76 11.73
C PHE A 26 -7.83 23.84 10.63
N PHE A 27 -7.75 22.51 10.77
CA PHE A 27 -8.19 21.58 9.72
C PHE A 27 -9.66 21.72 9.35
N PRO A 28 -10.62 21.77 10.31
CA PRO A 28 -12.03 21.95 10.00
C PRO A 28 -12.31 23.28 9.30
N ASP A 29 -11.65 24.35 9.72
CA ASP A 29 -11.79 25.68 9.12
C ASP A 29 -11.40 25.66 7.63
N LEU A 30 -10.33 24.91 7.30
CA LEU A 30 -9.80 24.79 5.95
C LEU A 30 -10.32 23.58 5.17
N ASN A 31 -11.29 22.83 5.71
CA ASN A 31 -11.75 21.54 5.18
C ASN A 31 -10.61 20.56 4.83
N LEU A 32 -9.46 20.68 5.50
CA LEU A 32 -8.31 19.79 5.29
C LEU A 32 -8.61 18.40 5.83
N ASP A 33 -9.37 18.30 6.91
CA ASP A 33 -9.92 17.04 7.44
C ASP A 33 -10.69 16.24 6.37
N GLN A 34 -11.55 16.90 5.59
CA GLN A 34 -12.31 16.27 4.52
C GLN A 34 -11.41 15.83 3.35
N ILE A 35 -10.42 16.65 3.01
CA ILE A 35 -9.43 16.34 1.97
C ILE A 35 -8.62 15.11 2.38
N ILE A 36 -8.02 15.11 3.59
CA ILE A 36 -7.21 14.00 4.08
C ILE A 36 -8.04 12.73 4.25
N ALA A 37 -9.29 12.83 4.74
CA ALA A 37 -10.20 11.69 4.81
C ALA A 37 -10.47 11.11 3.41
N SER A 38 -10.67 11.96 2.40
CA SER A 38 -10.88 11.49 1.02
C SER A 38 -9.61 10.97 0.34
N ILE A 39 -8.41 11.40 0.73
CA ILE A 39 -7.15 10.85 0.22
C ILE A 39 -6.89 9.46 0.83
N THR A 40 -7.16 9.30 2.13
CA THR A 40 -6.80 8.09 2.89
C THR A 40 -7.88 7.00 2.91
N ALA A 41 -9.04 7.24 2.30
CA ALA A 41 -10.15 6.28 2.25
C ALA A 41 -9.74 4.96 1.57
N GLY A 42 -10.06 3.83 2.22
CA GLY A 42 -9.72 2.49 1.72
C GLY A 42 -8.27 2.06 1.97
N ARG A 43 -7.53 2.85 2.76
CA ARG A 43 -6.11 2.63 3.12
C ARG A 43 -5.92 2.68 4.64
N GLU A 44 -6.95 2.35 5.40
CA GLU A 44 -6.97 2.43 6.87
C GLU A 44 -5.89 1.56 7.51
N GLU A 45 -5.59 0.40 6.90
CA GLU A 45 -4.54 -0.53 7.36
C GLU A 45 -3.14 0.11 7.41
N TYR A 46 -2.89 1.16 6.62
CA TYR A 46 -1.58 1.80 6.52
C TYR A 46 -1.39 2.96 7.51
N ASN A 47 -2.45 3.39 8.20
CA ASN A 47 -2.41 4.53 9.12
C ASN A 47 -1.69 5.75 8.52
N LEU A 48 -2.21 6.30 7.42
CA LEU A 48 -1.54 7.34 6.64
C LEU A 48 -1.75 8.77 7.17
N LYS A 49 -2.85 9.02 7.91
CA LYS A 49 -3.21 10.35 8.40
C LYS A 49 -2.07 11.09 9.12
N PRO A 50 -1.26 10.43 9.97
CA PRO A 50 -0.11 11.07 10.62
C PRO A 50 0.89 11.73 9.65
N PHE A 51 1.12 11.16 8.46
CA PHE A 51 1.99 11.76 7.44
C PHE A 51 1.40 13.05 6.85
N PHE A 52 0.07 13.11 6.75
CA PHE A 52 -0.66 14.29 6.27
C PHE A 52 -0.84 15.37 7.34
N HIS A 53 -0.72 15.03 8.62
CA HIS A 53 -0.82 15.99 9.74
C HIS A 53 0.53 16.68 10.04
N THR A 54 1.61 16.21 9.42
CA THR A 54 2.98 16.61 9.76
C THR A 54 3.58 17.53 8.70
N PRO A 55 3.49 18.87 8.86
CA PRO A 55 4.16 19.80 7.96
C PRO A 55 5.69 19.65 8.06
N LEU A 56 6.35 19.83 6.92
CA LEU A 56 7.79 19.82 6.80
C LEU A 56 8.34 21.21 7.08
N SER A 57 9.46 21.29 7.81
CA SER A 57 10.09 22.57 8.19
C SER A 57 11.21 23.00 7.25
N ARG A 58 11.43 22.29 6.14
CA ARG A 58 12.54 22.52 5.22
C ARG A 58 12.11 22.42 3.77
N VAL A 59 12.51 23.41 2.98
CA VAL A 59 12.26 23.44 1.53
C VAL A 59 12.93 22.25 0.83
N GLU A 60 14.11 21.82 1.29
CA GLU A 60 14.80 20.66 0.70
C GLU A 60 13.99 19.38 0.81
N THR A 61 13.34 19.14 1.96
CA THR A 61 12.54 17.94 2.20
C THR A 61 11.22 17.99 1.42
N ILE A 62 10.63 19.17 1.24
CA ILE A 62 9.48 19.37 0.34
C ILE A 62 9.86 19.03 -1.11
N ASN A 63 11.01 19.52 -1.58
CA ASN A 63 11.51 19.22 -2.92
C ASN A 63 11.86 17.73 -3.08
N TYR A 64 12.37 17.09 -2.04
CA TYR A 64 12.59 15.64 -2.02
C TYR A 64 11.30 14.85 -2.28
N ARG A 65 10.19 15.21 -1.61
CA ARG A 65 8.87 14.61 -1.87
C ARG A 65 8.35 14.90 -3.28
N ASN A 66 8.51 16.13 -3.76
CA ASN A 66 8.10 16.51 -5.12
C ASN A 66 8.86 15.73 -6.19
N ASP A 67 10.16 15.47 -6.02
CA ASP A 67 10.95 14.68 -6.97
C ASP A 67 10.48 13.22 -7.02
N ILE A 68 10.10 12.64 -5.88
CA ILE A 68 9.55 11.28 -5.79
C ILE A 68 8.19 11.20 -6.47
N LEU A 69 7.32 12.18 -6.25
CA LEU A 69 6.03 12.26 -6.93
C LEU A 69 6.20 12.36 -8.45
N ARG A 70 7.18 13.14 -8.94
CA ARG A 70 7.49 13.25 -10.37
C ARG A 70 7.95 11.93 -10.98
N ASP A 71 8.78 11.15 -10.27
CA ASP A 71 9.12 9.79 -10.72
C ASP A 71 7.85 8.93 -10.84
N LEU A 72 6.95 9.02 -9.85
CA LEU A 72 5.68 8.26 -9.81
C LEU A 72 4.62 8.73 -10.82
N GLU A 73 4.83 9.84 -11.54
CA GLU A 73 3.96 10.19 -12.67
C GLU A 73 4.18 9.25 -13.87
N ASN A 74 5.35 8.58 -13.93
CA ASN A 74 5.57 7.50 -14.88
C ASN A 74 4.63 6.33 -14.57
N GLN A 75 3.72 6.04 -15.50
CA GLN A 75 2.68 5.01 -15.35
C GLN A 75 3.25 3.59 -15.17
N GLU A 76 4.41 3.29 -15.76
CA GLU A 76 5.09 2.01 -15.59
C GLU A 76 5.58 1.87 -14.15
N LEU A 77 6.33 2.86 -13.63
CA LEU A 77 6.78 2.87 -12.24
C LEU A 77 5.61 2.83 -11.26
N PHE A 78 4.58 3.65 -11.50
CA PHE A 78 3.36 3.67 -10.68
C PHE A 78 2.71 2.28 -10.61
N GLY A 79 2.60 1.60 -11.76
CA GLY A 79 2.09 0.23 -11.85
C GLY A 79 2.93 -0.78 -11.08
N HIS A 80 4.27 -0.69 -11.15
CA HIS A 80 5.18 -1.55 -10.38
C HIS A 80 5.02 -1.36 -8.88
N ILE A 81 4.92 -0.11 -8.40
CA ILE A 81 4.67 0.19 -6.99
C ILE A 81 3.28 -0.32 -6.55
N GLY A 82 2.25 -0.16 -7.39
CA GLY A 82 0.91 -0.70 -7.12
C GLY A 82 0.89 -2.23 -7.00
N SER A 83 1.58 -2.92 -7.92
CA SER A 83 1.75 -4.38 -7.89
C SER A 83 2.48 -4.86 -6.64
N PHE A 84 3.55 -4.18 -6.25
CA PHE A 84 4.26 -4.44 -5.00
C PHE A 84 3.34 -4.27 -3.78
N ALA A 85 2.63 -3.15 -3.66
CA ALA A 85 1.72 -2.86 -2.55
C ALA A 85 0.59 -3.92 -2.45
N GLN A 86 0.04 -4.35 -3.59
CA GLN A 86 -0.96 -5.41 -3.62
C GLN A 86 -0.42 -6.73 -3.08
N LYS A 87 0.80 -7.12 -3.48
CA LYS A 87 1.46 -8.32 -2.95
C LYS A 87 1.76 -8.19 -1.45
N MET A 88 2.23 -7.03 -0.99
CA MET A 88 2.48 -6.79 0.44
C MET A 88 1.20 -6.87 1.28
N ARG A 89 0.08 -6.34 0.78
CA ARG A 89 -1.25 -6.51 1.39
C ARG A 89 -1.66 -7.98 1.43
N ALA A 90 -1.50 -8.72 0.33
CA ALA A 90 -1.80 -10.14 0.29
C ALA A 90 -0.98 -10.91 1.34
N MET A 91 0.33 -10.64 1.41
CA MET A 91 1.23 -11.22 2.42
C MET A 91 0.75 -10.97 3.85
N ARG A 92 0.43 -9.72 4.21
CA ARG A 92 -0.15 -9.38 5.53
C ARG A 92 -1.48 -10.09 5.77
N GLY A 93 -2.31 -10.23 4.73
CA GLY A 93 -3.55 -10.99 4.79
C GLY A 93 -3.33 -12.46 5.17
N HIS A 94 -2.30 -13.11 4.63
CA HIS A 94 -1.93 -14.47 5.00
C HIS A 94 -1.43 -14.58 6.44
N LEU A 95 -0.64 -13.61 6.94
CA LEU A 95 -0.21 -13.56 8.33
C LEU A 95 -1.40 -13.36 9.29
N ALA A 96 -2.29 -12.40 9.00
CA ALA A 96 -3.48 -12.15 9.81
C ALA A 96 -4.46 -13.34 9.81
N GLN A 97 -4.50 -14.13 8.74
CA GLN A 97 -5.22 -15.41 8.71
C GLN A 97 -4.53 -16.45 9.60
N ALA A 98 -3.21 -16.59 9.51
CA ALA A 98 -2.44 -17.54 10.32
C ALA A 98 -2.68 -17.34 11.83
N ASP A 99 -2.78 -16.08 12.29
CA ASP A 99 -3.06 -15.76 13.69
C ASP A 99 -4.43 -16.26 14.16
N LYS A 100 -5.43 -16.22 13.28
CA LYS A 100 -6.83 -16.63 13.58
C LYS A 100 -7.05 -18.13 13.55
N LEU A 101 -6.22 -18.88 12.81
CA LEU A 101 -6.38 -20.33 12.65
C LEU A 101 -6.11 -21.07 13.97
N ARG A 102 -6.60 -22.32 14.07
CA ARG A 102 -6.41 -23.16 15.27
C ARG A 102 -5.29 -24.18 15.11
N TYR A 103 -5.16 -24.76 13.92
CA TYR A 103 -4.29 -25.91 13.69
C TYR A 103 -2.89 -25.50 13.24
N LYS A 104 -1.87 -26.03 13.91
CA LYS A 104 -0.44 -25.69 13.73
C LYS A 104 -0.01 -25.68 12.25
N TYR A 105 -0.13 -26.83 11.57
CA TYR A 105 0.35 -26.95 10.19
C TYR A 105 -0.42 -26.09 9.19
N GLN A 106 -1.65 -25.71 9.52
CA GLN A 106 -2.40 -24.72 8.75
C GLN A 106 -1.79 -23.32 8.89
N LYS A 107 -1.44 -22.91 10.13
CA LYS A 107 -0.75 -21.65 10.40
C LYS A 107 0.58 -21.58 9.68
N GLU A 108 1.39 -22.64 9.80
CA GLU A 108 2.71 -22.71 9.20
C GLU A 108 2.63 -22.69 7.66
N ARG A 109 1.62 -23.33 7.07
CA ARG A 109 1.36 -23.21 5.64
C ARG A 109 1.03 -21.78 5.23
N ARG A 110 0.18 -21.06 5.97
CA ARG A 110 -0.15 -19.65 5.71
C ARG A 110 1.07 -18.74 5.88
N PHE A 111 1.88 -18.99 6.89
CA PHE A 111 3.14 -18.29 7.10
C PHE A 111 4.11 -18.49 5.92
N LEU A 112 4.25 -19.73 5.42
CA LEU A 112 5.04 -20.02 4.23
C LEU A 112 4.48 -19.31 2.97
N GLU A 113 3.16 -19.19 2.82
CA GLU A 113 2.55 -18.38 1.74
C GLU A 113 2.91 -16.91 1.85
N ALA A 114 2.85 -16.35 3.06
CA ALA A 114 3.21 -14.97 3.32
C ALA A 114 4.67 -14.68 2.92
N ALA A 115 5.60 -15.53 3.35
CA ALA A 115 7.01 -15.37 3.02
C ALA A 115 7.29 -15.54 1.51
N ASP A 116 6.60 -16.46 0.83
CA ASP A 116 6.69 -16.62 -0.62
C ASP A 116 6.22 -15.37 -1.37
N ILE A 117 5.07 -14.81 -0.97
CA ILE A 117 4.55 -13.58 -1.56
C ILE A 117 5.53 -12.42 -1.31
N TYR A 118 6.09 -12.30 -0.11
CA TYR A 118 7.10 -11.29 0.22
C TYR A 118 8.34 -11.41 -0.68
N CYS A 119 8.95 -12.60 -0.74
CA CYS A 119 10.13 -12.80 -1.57
C CYS A 119 9.85 -12.52 -3.05
N GLY A 120 8.67 -12.91 -3.54
CA GLY A 120 8.22 -12.61 -4.89
C GLY A 120 8.01 -11.11 -5.12
N ALA A 121 7.40 -10.40 -4.16
CA ALA A 121 7.18 -8.96 -4.24
C ALA A 121 8.49 -8.19 -4.29
N VAL A 122 9.42 -8.50 -3.38
CA VAL A 122 10.73 -7.86 -3.31
C VAL A 122 11.57 -8.18 -4.54
N SER A 123 11.60 -9.44 -4.99
CA SER A 123 12.37 -9.82 -6.20
C SER A 123 11.85 -9.14 -7.46
N CYS A 124 10.52 -9.09 -7.64
CA CYS A 124 9.91 -8.36 -8.75
C CYS A 124 10.22 -6.86 -8.67
N LEU A 125 10.01 -6.23 -7.51
CA LEU A 125 10.24 -4.80 -7.37
C LEU A 125 11.72 -4.43 -7.62
N THR A 126 12.66 -5.23 -7.12
CA THR A 126 14.09 -5.01 -7.40
C THR A 126 14.38 -5.06 -8.91
N HIS A 127 13.80 -6.03 -9.61
CA HIS A 127 13.94 -6.13 -11.07
C HIS A 127 13.34 -4.92 -11.78
N ASP A 128 12.10 -4.58 -11.45
CA ASP A 128 11.34 -3.47 -12.05
C ASP A 128 12.08 -2.13 -11.85
N LEU A 129 12.56 -1.84 -10.64
CA LEU A 129 13.32 -0.61 -10.35
C LEU A 129 14.69 -0.58 -11.03
N THR A 130 15.30 -1.74 -11.30
CA THR A 130 16.58 -1.80 -12.04
C THR A 130 16.40 -1.33 -13.49
N LEU A 131 15.24 -1.58 -14.08
CA LEU A 131 14.92 -1.21 -15.46
C LEU A 131 14.31 0.20 -15.58
N ALA A 132 13.74 0.72 -14.50
CA ALA A 132 13.10 2.04 -14.50
C ALA A 132 14.09 3.22 -14.61
N ASP A 133 13.70 4.26 -15.36
CA ASP A 133 14.37 5.57 -15.38
C ASP A 133 14.00 6.37 -14.12
N LEU A 134 14.78 6.19 -13.05
CA LEU A 134 14.58 6.85 -11.75
C LEU A 134 15.46 8.10 -11.66
N ARG A 135 14.88 9.22 -11.21
CA ARG A 135 15.60 10.50 -11.07
C ARG A 135 15.66 10.99 -9.64
N SER A 136 14.65 10.69 -8.84
CA SER A 136 14.59 11.10 -7.45
C SER A 136 15.66 10.40 -6.63
N ARG A 137 16.29 11.14 -5.73
CA ARG A 137 17.30 10.60 -4.80
C ARG A 137 16.73 9.47 -3.94
N GLY A 138 15.44 9.55 -3.58
CA GLY A 138 14.74 8.55 -2.79
C GLY A 138 14.65 7.20 -3.49
N PHE A 139 14.11 7.15 -4.72
CA PHE A 139 14.03 5.89 -5.47
C PHE A 139 15.39 5.35 -5.88
N LEU A 140 16.35 6.22 -6.22
CA LEU A 140 17.73 5.81 -6.51
C LEU A 140 18.37 5.09 -5.31
N ALA A 141 18.26 5.68 -4.11
CA ALA A 141 18.76 5.07 -2.88
C ALA A 141 17.99 3.79 -2.52
N PHE A 142 16.67 3.77 -2.69
CA PHE A 142 15.86 2.58 -2.42
C PHE A 142 16.19 1.42 -3.37
N ARG A 143 16.45 1.70 -4.64
CA ARG A 143 16.91 0.70 -5.62
C ARG A 143 18.25 0.09 -5.21
N GLU A 144 19.21 0.91 -4.78
CA GLU A 144 20.51 0.43 -4.29
C GLU A 144 20.33 -0.45 -3.04
N TYR A 145 19.46 -0.03 -2.12
CA TYR A 145 19.11 -0.78 -0.93
C TYR A 145 18.50 -2.15 -1.27
N LEU A 146 17.46 -2.19 -2.12
CA LEU A 146 16.82 -3.43 -2.55
C LEU A 146 17.77 -4.36 -3.32
N THR A 147 18.63 -3.80 -4.16
CA THR A 147 19.65 -4.57 -4.89
C THR A 147 20.64 -5.22 -3.92
N THR A 148 21.01 -4.51 -2.85
CA THR A 148 21.91 -5.04 -1.82
C THR A 148 21.20 -6.10 -0.98
N TYR A 149 19.98 -5.83 -0.54
CA TYR A 149 19.17 -6.75 0.27
C TYR A 149 18.90 -8.07 -0.47
N THR A 150 18.50 -8.02 -1.74
CA THR A 150 18.23 -9.22 -2.55
C THR A 150 19.47 -10.05 -2.88
N LYS A 151 20.67 -9.44 -2.84
CA LYS A 151 21.96 -10.14 -2.97
C LYS A 151 22.52 -10.64 -1.63
N SER A 152 21.86 -10.33 -0.50
CA SER A 152 22.30 -10.78 0.81
C SER A 152 22.13 -12.30 0.97
N GLY A 153 22.97 -12.92 1.81
CA GLY A 153 22.86 -14.34 2.14
C GLY A 153 21.56 -14.67 2.86
N ASP A 154 21.05 -13.75 3.68
CA ASP A 154 19.82 -13.93 4.45
C ASP A 154 18.60 -14.03 3.54
N PHE A 155 18.43 -13.09 2.61
CA PHE A 155 17.34 -13.13 1.63
C PHE A 155 17.47 -14.34 0.70
N GLY A 156 18.69 -14.65 0.24
CA GLY A 156 18.95 -15.83 -0.60
C GLY A 156 18.55 -17.13 0.09
N THR A 157 18.87 -17.26 1.39
CA THR A 157 18.49 -18.42 2.22
C THR A 157 16.99 -18.52 2.38
N LEU A 158 16.31 -17.42 2.74
CA LEU A 158 14.85 -17.37 2.86
C LEU A 158 14.16 -17.83 1.58
N LEU A 159 14.54 -17.26 0.43
CA LEU A 159 13.96 -17.58 -0.87
C LEU A 159 14.20 -19.04 -1.27
N ALA A 160 15.40 -19.57 -1.06
CA ALA A 160 15.73 -20.96 -1.40
C ALA A 160 14.88 -21.95 -0.59
N GLU A 161 14.70 -21.68 0.70
CA GLU A 161 13.94 -22.55 1.61
C GLU A 161 12.44 -22.48 1.37
N VAL A 162 11.90 -21.29 1.07
CA VAL A 162 10.51 -21.15 0.62
C VAL A 162 10.26 -22.04 -0.59
N ARG A 163 11.11 -21.94 -1.61
CA ARG A 163 10.97 -22.72 -2.86
C ARG A 163 11.06 -24.21 -2.60
N LYS A 164 12.04 -24.63 -1.79
CA LYS A 164 12.22 -26.04 -1.40
C LYS A 164 11.00 -26.57 -0.66
N LEU A 165 10.53 -25.89 0.38
CA LEU A 165 9.38 -26.34 1.17
C LEU A 165 8.10 -26.40 0.34
N LYS A 166 7.87 -25.43 -0.55
CA LYS A 166 6.72 -25.49 -1.47
C LYS A 166 6.81 -26.70 -2.40
N ALA A 167 7.99 -26.99 -2.95
CA ALA A 167 8.21 -28.16 -3.80
C ALA A 167 7.99 -29.47 -3.01
N ASP A 168 8.60 -29.60 -1.83
CA ASP A 168 8.50 -30.78 -0.96
C ASP A 168 7.03 -31.03 -0.55
N LEU A 169 6.31 -30.00 -0.09
CA LEU A 169 4.89 -30.09 0.26
C LEU A 169 4.02 -30.44 -0.95
N SER A 170 4.30 -29.88 -2.13
CA SER A 170 3.56 -30.22 -3.36
C SER A 170 3.79 -31.67 -3.82
N GLY A 171 4.92 -32.27 -3.41
CA GLY A 171 5.27 -33.66 -3.67
C GLY A 171 4.61 -34.67 -2.72
N VAL A 172 3.98 -34.20 -1.63
CA VAL A 172 3.30 -35.09 -0.69
C VAL A 172 2.13 -35.81 -1.38
N ARG A 173 2.17 -37.14 -1.33
CA ARG A 173 1.12 -38.04 -1.86
C ARG A 173 0.79 -39.08 -0.81
N TYR A 174 -0.48 -39.17 -0.45
CA TYR A 174 -0.97 -40.09 0.58
C TYR A 174 -2.32 -40.68 0.18
N CYS A 175 -2.61 -41.88 0.72
CA CYS A 175 -3.89 -42.55 0.57
C CYS A 175 -4.70 -42.42 1.86
N LEU A 176 -6.01 -42.22 1.71
CA LEU A 176 -6.98 -42.27 2.81
C LEU A 176 -7.79 -43.56 2.70
N HIS A 177 -7.65 -44.45 3.67
CA HIS A 177 -8.54 -45.60 3.81
C HIS A 177 -9.58 -45.31 4.88
N ILE A 178 -10.82 -45.16 4.47
CA ILE A 178 -11.96 -44.85 5.34
C ILE A 178 -12.80 -46.12 5.52
N LYS A 179 -12.91 -46.60 6.76
CA LYS A 179 -13.76 -47.75 7.12
C LYS A 179 -14.61 -47.39 8.33
N GLY A 180 -15.89 -47.09 8.09
CA GLY A 180 -16.79 -46.57 9.13
C GLY A 180 -16.25 -45.25 9.69
N ASN A 181 -16.06 -45.18 11.01
CA ASN A 181 -15.48 -44.03 11.70
C ASN A 181 -13.94 -44.03 11.78
N ARG A 182 -13.27 -45.01 11.16
CA ARG A 182 -11.82 -45.14 11.19
C ARG A 182 -11.21 -44.65 9.89
N ILE A 183 -10.33 -43.65 9.99
CA ILE A 183 -9.51 -43.14 8.89
C ILE A 183 -8.07 -43.59 9.10
N LYS A 184 -7.48 -44.22 8.09
CA LYS A 184 -6.06 -44.61 8.06
C LYS A 184 -5.36 -43.84 6.94
N VAL A 185 -4.26 -43.18 7.28
CA VAL A 185 -3.37 -42.50 6.33
C VAL A 185 -2.16 -43.40 6.03
N SER A 186 -1.94 -43.67 4.75
CA SER A 186 -0.80 -44.42 4.21
C SER A 186 -0.06 -43.60 3.15
N LEU A 187 1.21 -43.95 2.91
CA LEU A 187 1.96 -43.40 1.78
C LEU A 187 1.35 -43.89 0.47
N TYR A 188 1.35 -43.04 -0.55
CA TYR A 188 0.97 -43.45 -1.90
C TYR A 188 2.07 -44.35 -2.49
N GLY A 189 1.74 -45.61 -2.76
CA GLY A 189 2.69 -46.64 -3.19
C GLY A 189 2.74 -46.87 -4.72
N SER A 190 2.32 -45.90 -5.54
CA SER A 190 2.13 -46.11 -6.99
C SER A 190 1.21 -47.29 -7.31
N GLU A 191 0.15 -47.41 -6.52
CA GLU A 191 -0.88 -48.44 -6.70
C GLU A 191 -1.48 -48.31 -8.12
N PRO A 192 -1.77 -49.42 -8.82
CA PRO A 192 -2.36 -49.36 -10.15
C PRO A 192 -3.66 -48.58 -10.11
N ASP A 193 -3.90 -47.72 -11.11
CA ASP A 193 -5.20 -47.09 -11.29
C ASP A 193 -6.20 -48.15 -11.80
N TYR A 194 -6.70 -48.95 -10.87
CA TYR A 194 -7.71 -49.97 -11.17
C TYR A 194 -8.97 -49.36 -11.77
N SER A 195 -9.21 -48.05 -11.60
CA SER A 195 -10.31 -47.35 -12.27
C SER A 195 -10.13 -47.40 -13.78
N ALA A 196 -8.90 -47.25 -14.30
CA ALA A 196 -8.62 -47.35 -15.72
C ALA A 196 -8.86 -48.76 -16.26
N GLU A 197 -8.41 -49.79 -15.52
CA GLU A 197 -8.64 -51.20 -15.89
C GLU A 197 -10.13 -51.58 -15.84
N VAL A 198 -10.86 -51.12 -14.82
CA VAL A 198 -12.31 -51.31 -14.71
C VAL A 198 -13.04 -50.56 -15.82
N LEU A 199 -12.69 -49.30 -16.09
CA LEU A 199 -13.28 -48.52 -17.20
C LEU A 199 -13.05 -49.22 -18.54
N GLN A 200 -11.86 -49.77 -18.77
CA GLN A 200 -11.56 -50.54 -19.97
C GLN A 200 -12.37 -51.85 -20.05
N ALA A 201 -12.52 -52.58 -18.94
CA ALA A 201 -13.32 -53.80 -18.89
C ALA A 201 -14.81 -53.54 -19.18
N PHE A 202 -15.33 -52.39 -18.76
CA PHE A 202 -16.72 -51.98 -18.91
C PHE A 202 -16.99 -51.02 -20.08
N GLU A 203 -15.99 -50.72 -20.91
CA GLU A 203 -16.10 -49.79 -22.04
C GLU A 203 -17.21 -50.19 -23.03
N LYS A 204 -17.35 -51.49 -23.26
CA LYS A 204 -18.39 -52.13 -24.10
C LYS A 204 -19.82 -51.99 -23.56
N PHE A 205 -19.98 -51.54 -22.32
CA PHE A 205 -21.28 -51.28 -21.67
C PHE A 205 -21.53 -49.79 -21.43
N LYS A 206 -20.63 -48.91 -21.88
CA LYS A 206 -20.71 -47.46 -21.65
C LYS A 206 -21.81 -46.82 -22.49
N GLN A 207 -22.99 -46.64 -21.90
CA GLN A 207 -24.13 -45.94 -22.51
C GLN A 207 -24.05 -44.43 -22.17
N GLY A 208 -23.23 -43.68 -22.90
CA GLY A 208 -23.10 -42.22 -22.78
C GLY A 208 -21.95 -41.73 -21.89
N SER A 209 -21.81 -40.41 -21.75
CA SER A 209 -20.79 -39.78 -20.90
C SER A 209 -21.11 -40.01 -19.42
N VAL A 210 -20.13 -40.57 -18.70
CA VAL A 210 -20.23 -40.78 -17.24
C VAL A 210 -20.25 -39.42 -16.54
N ARG A 211 -21.18 -39.22 -15.59
CA ARG A 211 -21.12 -38.07 -14.69
C ARG A 211 -19.86 -38.19 -13.83
N GLU A 212 -18.91 -37.29 -14.03
CA GLU A 212 -17.77 -37.14 -13.12
C GLU A 212 -18.30 -36.69 -11.75
N TYR A 213 -18.26 -37.58 -10.77
CA TYR A 213 -18.44 -37.21 -9.36
C TYR A 213 -17.12 -36.64 -8.84
N ARG A 214 -16.74 -35.45 -9.31
CA ARG A 214 -15.71 -34.67 -8.63
C ARG A 214 -16.32 -34.16 -7.34
N PHE A 215 -15.74 -34.56 -6.22
CA PHE A 215 -16.08 -33.95 -4.94
C PHE A 215 -15.67 -32.47 -5.02
N ASP A 216 -16.65 -31.58 -4.88
CA ASP A 216 -16.37 -30.17 -4.72
C ASP A 216 -15.95 -29.99 -3.26
N PHE A 217 -14.64 -29.92 -3.02
CA PHE A 217 -14.13 -29.63 -1.70
C PHE A 217 -14.53 -28.19 -1.36
N SER A 218 -15.28 -28.00 -0.28
CA SER A 218 -15.65 -26.65 0.13
C SER A 218 -14.38 -25.86 0.38
N ALA A 219 -14.27 -24.68 -0.22
CA ALA A 219 -13.14 -23.77 -0.04
C ALA A 219 -13.15 -23.06 1.33
N ASP A 220 -13.66 -23.73 2.37
CA ASP A 220 -13.66 -23.17 3.72
C ASP A 220 -12.21 -22.92 4.16
N PRO A 221 -11.85 -21.67 4.49
CA PRO A 221 -10.50 -21.34 4.89
C PRO A 221 -10.06 -21.98 6.21
N GLU A 222 -10.97 -22.44 7.08
CA GLU A 222 -10.64 -23.15 8.32
C GLU A 222 -10.87 -24.65 8.17
N MET A 223 -9.86 -25.46 8.53
CA MET A 223 -10.03 -26.91 8.53
C MET A 223 -11.01 -27.33 9.63
N ASN A 224 -11.79 -28.37 9.37
CA ASN A 224 -12.52 -29.05 10.42
C ASN A 224 -11.60 -30.01 11.22
N HIS A 225 -12.11 -30.53 12.34
CA HIS A 225 -11.35 -31.43 13.21
C HIS A 225 -10.93 -32.75 12.55
N ILE A 226 -11.65 -33.23 11.53
CA ILE A 226 -11.31 -34.45 10.79
C ILE A 226 -10.14 -34.16 9.85
N GLU A 227 -10.20 -33.06 9.10
CA GLU A 227 -9.13 -32.62 8.19
C GLU A 227 -7.82 -32.36 8.96
N ALA A 228 -7.91 -31.69 10.11
CA ALA A 228 -6.77 -31.49 10.99
C ALA A 228 -6.19 -32.81 11.49
N ALA A 229 -7.03 -33.75 11.94
CA ALA A 229 -6.57 -35.06 12.39
C ALA A 229 -5.93 -35.87 11.23
N VAL A 230 -6.44 -35.74 10.01
CA VAL A 230 -5.83 -36.33 8.82
C VAL A 230 -4.46 -35.71 8.57
N LEU A 231 -4.34 -34.38 8.60
CA LEU A 231 -3.08 -33.67 8.41
C LEU A 231 -2.03 -34.07 9.45
N ASP A 232 -2.41 -34.24 10.72
CA ASP A 232 -1.52 -34.74 11.77
C ASP A 232 -1.00 -36.15 11.44
N ARG A 233 -1.85 -37.02 10.87
CA ARG A 233 -1.43 -38.36 10.44
C ARG A 233 -0.55 -38.32 9.19
N VAL A 234 -0.77 -37.36 8.29
CA VAL A 234 0.12 -37.11 7.14
C VAL A 234 1.48 -36.65 7.64
N ALA A 235 1.53 -35.71 8.60
CA ALA A 235 2.79 -35.22 9.16
C ALA A 235 3.65 -36.34 9.77
N LEU A 236 3.03 -37.32 10.44
CA LEU A 236 3.72 -38.51 10.95
C LEU A 236 4.30 -39.43 9.86
N ARG A 237 3.79 -39.35 8.61
CA ARG A 237 4.30 -40.12 7.46
C ARG A 237 5.39 -39.39 6.69
N PHE A 238 5.50 -38.08 6.85
CA PHE A 238 6.49 -37.22 6.18
C PHE A 238 7.29 -36.38 7.20
N PRO A 239 7.92 -36.99 8.21
CA PRO A 239 8.51 -36.27 9.33
C PRO A 239 9.54 -35.22 8.88
N ASP A 240 10.38 -35.54 7.89
CA ASP A 240 11.44 -34.63 7.42
C ASP A 240 10.89 -33.33 6.82
N ILE A 241 9.79 -33.42 6.05
CA ILE A 241 9.16 -32.26 5.41
C ILE A 241 8.53 -31.36 6.46
N PHE A 242 7.74 -31.94 7.37
CA PHE A 242 7.04 -31.17 8.39
C PHE A 242 7.99 -30.64 9.49
N SER A 243 9.07 -31.36 9.83
CA SER A 243 10.12 -30.82 10.71
C SER A 243 10.89 -29.67 10.05
N SER A 244 11.10 -29.73 8.73
CA SER A 244 11.72 -28.63 7.99
C SER A 244 10.81 -27.40 7.98
N LEU A 245 9.48 -27.59 7.85
CA LEU A 245 8.49 -26.52 7.94
C LEU A 245 8.47 -25.88 9.35
N ASP A 246 8.49 -26.70 10.41
CA ASP A 246 8.55 -26.25 11.80
C ASP A 246 9.79 -25.35 12.03
N GLN A 247 10.97 -25.83 11.62
CA GLN A 247 12.25 -25.11 11.78
C GLN A 247 12.27 -23.82 10.96
N TYR A 248 11.72 -23.85 9.75
CA TYR A 248 11.59 -22.67 8.90
C TYR A 248 10.75 -21.58 9.57
N CYS A 249 9.56 -21.93 10.07
CA CYS A 249 8.68 -20.97 10.73
C CYS A 249 9.30 -20.40 12.02
N GLN A 250 10.12 -21.18 12.72
CA GLN A 250 10.84 -20.71 13.91
C GLN A 250 11.97 -19.76 13.58
N ARG A 251 12.77 -20.06 12.55
CA ARG A 251 13.94 -19.25 12.19
C ARG A 251 13.55 -17.93 11.52
N HIS A 252 12.49 -17.93 10.72
CA HIS A 252 12.12 -16.79 9.89
C HIS A 252 10.95 -15.99 10.44
N ARG A 253 10.62 -16.09 11.74
CA ARG A 253 9.47 -15.38 12.35
C ARG A 253 9.39 -13.90 11.95
N ASP A 254 10.55 -13.24 11.89
CA ASP A 254 10.70 -11.84 11.53
C ASP A 254 11.34 -11.68 10.14
N PHE A 255 10.85 -12.44 9.14
CA PHE A 255 11.41 -12.41 7.78
C PHE A 255 11.23 -11.07 7.06
N LEU A 256 10.27 -10.26 7.50
CA LEU A 256 9.96 -8.96 6.91
C LEU A 256 11.06 -7.97 7.30
N ASP A 257 11.78 -7.47 6.30
CA ASP A 257 12.74 -6.39 6.53
C ASP A 257 12.00 -5.10 6.93
N ALA A 258 12.44 -4.47 8.02
CA ALA A 258 11.81 -3.29 8.58
C ALA A 258 11.82 -2.10 7.60
N THR A 259 12.89 -1.91 6.83
CA THR A 259 13.03 -0.82 5.86
C THR A 259 12.06 -1.01 4.70
N ILE A 260 11.86 -2.25 4.26
CA ILE A 260 10.88 -2.60 3.21
C ILE A 260 9.45 -2.45 3.73
N GLY A 261 9.20 -2.81 4.99
CA GLY A 261 7.93 -2.60 5.67
C GLY A 261 7.58 -1.11 5.78
N ASP A 262 8.55 -0.28 6.20
CA ASP A 262 8.42 1.17 6.27
C ASP A 262 8.16 1.74 4.87
N PHE A 263 8.95 1.35 3.87
CA PHE A 263 8.73 1.78 2.48
C PHE A 263 7.33 1.44 1.97
N ASP A 264 6.83 0.22 2.19
CA ASP A 264 5.49 -0.19 1.75
C ASP A 264 4.39 0.69 2.34
N ARG A 265 4.55 1.13 3.59
CA ARG A 265 3.62 2.06 4.25
C ARG A 265 3.80 3.49 3.72
N GLU A 266 5.02 3.98 3.72
CA GLU A 266 5.37 5.36 3.37
C GLU A 266 5.01 5.67 1.91
N VAL A 267 5.26 4.76 0.98
CA VAL A 267 4.98 4.98 -0.45
C VAL A 267 3.48 5.17 -0.72
N GLN A 268 2.59 4.64 0.15
CA GLN A 268 1.15 4.86 0.01
C GLN A 268 0.74 6.31 0.21
N PHE A 269 1.53 7.14 0.91
CA PHE A 269 1.28 8.58 0.97
C PHE A 269 1.24 9.17 -0.45
N TYR A 270 2.24 8.83 -1.28
CA TYR A 270 2.34 9.33 -2.65
C TYR A 270 1.30 8.70 -3.57
N VAL A 271 1.12 7.37 -3.49
CA VAL A 271 0.11 6.66 -4.29
C VAL A 271 -1.29 7.22 -4.01
N ALA A 272 -1.65 7.38 -2.74
CA ALA A 272 -2.95 7.93 -2.37
C ALA A 272 -3.14 9.38 -2.86
N CYS A 273 -2.10 10.21 -2.78
CA CYS A 273 -2.14 11.58 -3.31
C CYS A 273 -2.40 11.59 -4.82
N LEU A 274 -1.62 10.82 -5.59
CA LEU A 274 -1.72 10.80 -7.05
C LEU A 274 -3.05 10.24 -7.53
N GLU A 275 -3.53 9.12 -6.96
CA GLU A 275 -4.87 8.59 -7.27
C GLU A 275 -5.97 9.59 -6.94
N HIS A 276 -5.84 10.29 -5.80
CA HIS A 276 -6.81 11.30 -5.40
C HIS A 276 -6.87 12.43 -6.43
N ILE A 277 -5.71 12.96 -6.85
CA ILE A 277 -5.54 14.04 -7.82
C ILE A 277 -6.04 13.63 -9.22
N GLU A 278 -5.79 12.39 -9.64
CA GLU A 278 -6.13 11.92 -10.99
C GLU A 278 -7.64 12.01 -11.29
N ARG A 279 -8.48 11.83 -10.26
CA ARG A 279 -9.94 12.01 -10.35
C ARG A 279 -10.34 13.42 -10.76
N PHE A 280 -9.57 14.43 -10.35
CA PHE A 280 -9.82 15.83 -10.68
C PHE A 280 -9.19 16.19 -12.03
N LYS A 281 -8.00 15.66 -12.34
CA LYS A 281 -7.36 15.81 -13.66
C LYS A 281 -8.24 15.28 -14.79
N SER A 282 -8.89 14.12 -14.57
CA SER A 282 -9.87 13.54 -15.50
C SER A 282 -11.08 14.44 -15.76
N ALA A 283 -11.37 15.39 -14.86
CA ALA A 283 -12.43 16.39 -15.00
C ALA A 283 -11.91 17.76 -15.51
N GLY A 284 -10.66 17.82 -15.97
CA GLY A 284 -10.05 19.03 -16.54
C GLY A 284 -9.46 19.99 -15.51
N LEU A 285 -9.40 19.63 -14.23
CA LEU A 285 -8.80 20.45 -13.19
C LEU A 285 -7.28 20.24 -13.14
N LEU A 286 -6.54 21.34 -12.96
CA LEU A 286 -5.08 21.33 -13.00
C LEU A 286 -4.48 21.24 -11.59
N PHE A 287 -3.32 20.59 -11.51
CA PHE A 287 -2.50 20.54 -10.30
C PHE A 287 -1.07 20.84 -10.69
N CYS A 288 -0.35 21.52 -9.80
CA CYS A 288 1.06 21.85 -10.00
C CYS A 288 1.89 21.47 -8.78
N TYR A 289 3.18 21.22 -9.01
CA TYR A 289 4.17 21.19 -7.94
C TYR A 289 4.52 22.63 -7.56
N PRO A 290 4.20 23.10 -6.34
CA PRO A 290 4.42 24.49 -5.99
C PRO A 290 5.91 24.81 -5.87
N ALA A 291 6.30 26.01 -6.30
CA ALA A 291 7.61 26.57 -6.00
C ALA A 291 7.61 27.09 -4.56
N VAL A 292 8.13 26.29 -3.62
CA VAL A 292 8.20 26.66 -2.19
C VAL A 292 9.53 27.37 -1.89
N THR A 293 9.48 28.48 -1.16
CA THR A 293 10.67 29.24 -0.76
C THR A 293 10.59 29.71 0.69
N ASP A 294 11.73 29.78 1.36
CA ASP A 294 11.93 30.37 2.69
C ASP A 294 12.64 31.74 2.64
N ARG A 295 12.99 32.22 1.43
CA ARG A 295 13.78 33.46 1.22
C ARG A 295 12.94 34.65 0.77
N SER A 296 11.88 34.40 0.01
CA SER A 296 10.98 35.44 -0.50
C SER A 296 9.57 35.21 0.02
N LYS A 297 8.94 36.27 0.52
CA LYS A 297 7.52 36.25 0.94
C LYS A 297 6.55 36.52 -0.20
N GLU A 298 7.05 36.59 -1.44
CA GLU A 298 6.20 36.66 -2.62
C GLU A 298 5.44 35.36 -2.78
N VAL A 299 4.12 35.47 -2.92
CA VAL A 299 3.25 34.32 -3.14
C VAL A 299 2.32 34.61 -4.31
N HIS A 300 2.09 33.60 -5.14
CA HIS A 300 1.13 33.68 -6.22
C HIS A 300 0.51 32.32 -6.52
N GLY A 301 -0.69 32.34 -7.06
CA GLY A 301 -1.38 31.17 -7.56
C GLY A 301 -2.19 31.54 -8.80
N HIS A 302 -2.14 30.68 -9.81
CA HIS A 302 -2.88 30.84 -11.05
C HIS A 302 -3.83 29.66 -11.27
N GLU A 303 -5.08 29.97 -11.59
CA GLU A 303 -6.19 29.02 -11.73
C GLU A 303 -6.35 28.10 -10.51
N VAL A 304 -6.12 28.62 -9.30
CA VAL A 304 -6.22 27.85 -8.05
C VAL A 304 -7.66 27.66 -7.60
N PHE A 305 -7.93 26.60 -6.84
CA PHE A 305 -9.28 26.27 -6.39
C PHE A 305 -9.29 25.53 -5.04
N ASP A 306 -10.45 25.59 -4.37
CA ASP A 306 -10.71 24.86 -3.13
C ASP A 306 -10.95 23.37 -3.44
N LEU A 307 -10.09 22.51 -2.93
CA LEU A 307 -10.10 21.07 -3.24
C LEU A 307 -11.31 20.36 -2.62
N ALA A 308 -11.77 20.78 -1.44
CA ALA A 308 -12.95 20.21 -0.79
C ALA A 308 -14.22 20.60 -1.54
N LEU A 309 -14.31 21.85 -2.00
CA LEU A 309 -15.39 22.31 -2.88
C LEU A 309 -15.36 21.56 -4.21
N ALA A 310 -14.19 21.42 -4.84
CA ALA A 310 -14.02 20.68 -6.08
C ALA A 310 -14.56 19.24 -5.95
N ASN A 311 -14.24 18.55 -4.86
CA ASN A 311 -14.71 17.19 -4.61
C ASN A 311 -16.25 17.13 -4.52
N THR A 312 -16.87 18.15 -3.93
CA THR A 312 -18.33 18.26 -3.84
C THR A 312 -18.97 18.54 -5.20
N LEU A 313 -18.40 19.47 -5.98
CA LEU A 313 -18.95 19.86 -7.28
C LEU A 313 -18.76 18.78 -8.35
N LEU A 314 -17.66 18.01 -8.31
CA LEU A 314 -17.44 16.87 -9.19
C LEU A 314 -18.55 15.82 -9.04
N ARG A 315 -18.97 15.51 -7.81
CA ARG A 315 -20.09 14.58 -7.54
C ARG A 315 -21.43 15.10 -8.07
N LYS A 316 -21.58 16.43 -8.16
CA LYS A 316 -22.79 17.10 -8.65
C LYS A 316 -22.71 17.45 -10.14
N SER A 317 -21.60 17.10 -10.82
CA SER A 317 -21.31 17.50 -12.21
C SER A 317 -21.48 19.01 -12.44
N ALA A 318 -21.10 19.81 -11.45
CA ALA A 318 -21.24 21.26 -11.47
C ALA A 318 -19.90 21.94 -11.81
N PRO A 319 -19.91 23.09 -12.51
CA PRO A 319 -18.68 23.80 -12.86
C PRO A 319 -18.00 24.38 -11.61
N LEU A 320 -16.67 24.30 -11.57
CA LEU A 320 -15.83 24.91 -10.55
C LEU A 320 -15.20 26.19 -11.11
N VAL A 321 -15.24 27.28 -10.34
CA VAL A 321 -14.57 28.53 -10.69
C VAL A 321 -13.20 28.56 -10.03
N THR A 322 -12.15 28.75 -10.84
CA THR A 322 -10.78 28.95 -10.38
C THR A 322 -10.50 30.44 -10.15
N ASN A 323 -9.49 30.75 -9.34
CA ASN A 323 -9.10 32.13 -9.02
C ASN A 323 -7.59 32.30 -9.14
N ASP A 324 -7.18 33.55 -9.37
CA ASP A 324 -5.78 33.96 -9.31
C ASP A 324 -5.54 34.78 -8.04
N PHE A 325 -4.31 34.74 -7.51
CA PHE A 325 -3.87 35.65 -6.47
C PHE A 325 -2.37 35.94 -6.58
N TYR A 326 -1.96 37.10 -6.09
CA TYR A 326 -0.55 37.46 -5.97
C TYR A 326 -0.35 38.45 -4.82
N LEU A 327 0.75 38.30 -4.09
CA LEU A 327 1.33 39.30 -3.20
C LEU A 327 2.78 39.48 -3.60
N LYS A 328 3.16 40.69 -4.02
CA LYS A 328 4.52 41.02 -4.46
C LYS A 328 5.11 42.18 -3.67
N ASP A 329 6.41 42.42 -3.82
CA ASP A 329 7.07 43.63 -3.32
C ASP A 329 6.80 43.85 -1.81
N PRO A 330 6.29 44.99 -1.26
CA PRO A 330 5.96 45.09 0.16
C PRO A 330 4.56 44.57 0.55
N GLU A 331 3.74 44.09 -0.40
CA GLU A 331 2.35 43.69 -0.15
C GLU A 331 2.27 42.39 0.65
N ARG A 332 1.53 42.37 1.77
CA ARG A 332 1.43 41.18 2.65
C ARG A 332 0.01 40.84 3.08
N ILE A 333 -0.99 41.57 2.62
CA ILE A 333 -2.37 41.48 3.10
C ILE A 333 -3.31 41.53 1.90
N PHE A 334 -4.26 40.59 1.86
CA PHE A 334 -5.41 40.66 0.97
C PHE A 334 -6.60 41.29 1.71
N VAL A 335 -7.25 42.27 1.10
CA VAL A 335 -8.54 42.80 1.56
C VAL A 335 -9.61 42.38 0.54
N VAL A 336 -10.38 41.35 0.89
CA VAL A 336 -11.42 40.79 0.01
C VAL A 336 -12.79 41.29 0.47
N SER A 337 -13.45 42.10 -0.35
CA SER A 337 -14.78 42.66 -0.08
C SER A 337 -15.82 42.14 -1.08
N GLY A 338 -17.10 42.40 -0.81
CA GLY A 338 -18.21 42.00 -1.68
C GLY A 338 -19.37 41.34 -0.91
N ALA A 339 -20.46 41.06 -1.63
CA ALA A 339 -21.67 40.47 -1.04
C ALA A 339 -21.41 39.11 -0.36
N ASN A 340 -22.26 38.75 0.60
CA ASN A 340 -22.26 37.40 1.17
C ASN A 340 -22.52 36.37 0.07
N GLN A 341 -21.99 35.15 0.27
CA GLN A 341 -22.04 34.06 -0.71
C GLN A 341 -21.25 34.30 -2.02
N GLY A 342 -20.47 35.39 -2.12
CA GLY A 342 -19.56 35.65 -3.24
C GLY A 342 -18.24 34.85 -3.25
N GLY A 343 -18.15 33.74 -2.51
CA GLY A 343 -16.95 32.89 -2.50
C GLY A 343 -15.76 33.38 -1.66
N LYS A 344 -15.90 34.46 -0.87
CA LYS A 344 -14.82 35.03 -0.05
C LYS A 344 -14.18 34.01 0.90
N THR A 345 -15.02 33.26 1.63
CA THR A 345 -14.57 32.20 2.55
C THR A 345 -13.87 31.07 1.80
N THR A 346 -14.41 30.67 0.64
CA THR A 346 -13.80 29.67 -0.24
C THR A 346 -12.42 30.14 -0.73
N PHE A 347 -12.28 31.40 -1.12
CA PHE A 347 -11.00 31.97 -1.54
C PHE A 347 -9.95 31.95 -0.41
N ALA A 348 -10.33 32.39 0.80
CA ALA A 348 -9.45 32.31 1.97
C ALA A 348 -9.06 30.85 2.27
N ARG A 349 -10.02 29.92 2.17
CA ARG A 349 -9.77 28.49 2.34
C ARG A 349 -8.80 27.93 1.30
N THR A 350 -8.97 28.28 0.01
CA THR A 350 -8.04 27.91 -1.06
C THR A 350 -6.62 28.31 -0.70
N ILE A 351 -6.38 29.55 -0.28
CA ILE A 351 -5.03 30.00 0.10
C ILE A 351 -4.46 29.16 1.25
N GLY A 352 -5.26 28.88 2.29
CA GLY A 352 -4.84 28.03 3.41
C GLY A 352 -4.53 26.59 2.99
N GLN A 353 -5.38 25.99 2.14
CA GLN A 353 -5.19 24.65 1.59
C GLN A 353 -3.90 24.56 0.77
N LEU A 354 -3.64 25.53 -0.12
CA LEU A 354 -2.43 25.59 -0.94
C LEU A 354 -1.17 25.58 -0.06
N HIS A 355 -1.12 26.46 0.94
CA HIS A 355 0.03 26.53 1.85
C HIS A 355 0.21 25.22 2.61
N TYR A 356 -0.86 24.66 3.16
CA TYR A 356 -0.76 23.43 3.93
C TYR A 356 -0.30 22.23 3.08
N LEU A 357 -0.94 22.01 1.93
CA LEU A 357 -0.59 20.92 1.00
C LEU A 357 0.86 21.05 0.51
N ALA A 358 1.31 22.28 0.21
CA ALA A 358 2.70 22.53 -0.15
C ALA A 358 3.66 22.21 1.00
N SER A 359 3.30 22.55 2.24
CA SER A 359 4.13 22.29 3.43
C SER A 359 4.33 20.80 3.73
N ILE A 360 3.43 19.93 3.28
CA ILE A 360 3.56 18.47 3.40
C ILE A 360 4.15 17.82 2.14
N GLY A 361 4.57 18.62 1.14
CA GLY A 361 5.17 18.12 -0.10
C GLY A 361 4.18 17.45 -1.05
N CYS A 362 2.91 17.87 -1.03
CA CYS A 362 1.91 17.44 -2.01
C CYS A 362 1.84 18.41 -3.19
N PRO A 363 1.40 17.95 -4.39
CA PRO A 363 0.96 18.85 -5.44
C PRO A 363 -0.25 19.65 -4.96
N VAL A 364 -0.41 20.87 -5.48
CA VAL A 364 -1.46 21.79 -5.04
C VAL A 364 -2.47 22.05 -6.17
N PRO A 365 -3.76 22.29 -5.85
CA PRO A 365 -4.80 22.57 -6.84
C PRO A 365 -4.57 23.92 -7.54
N GLY A 366 -4.28 23.88 -8.84
CA GLY A 366 -4.02 25.04 -9.67
C GLY A 366 -3.06 24.76 -10.82
N ARG A 367 -2.97 25.71 -11.74
CA ARG A 367 -2.04 25.64 -12.88
C ARG A 367 -0.60 25.96 -12.46
N GLU A 368 -0.44 26.93 -11.57
CA GLU A 368 0.86 27.36 -11.06
C GLU A 368 0.70 27.90 -9.64
N ALA A 369 1.69 27.66 -8.78
CA ALA A 369 1.76 28.24 -7.45
C ALA A 369 3.21 28.49 -7.01
N ARG A 370 3.44 29.66 -6.40
CA ARG A 370 4.63 29.97 -5.60
C ARG A 370 4.20 30.33 -4.20
N LEU A 371 4.76 29.65 -3.21
CA LEU A 371 4.31 29.73 -1.82
C LEU A 371 5.50 29.92 -0.88
N PHE A 372 5.27 30.69 0.18
CA PHE A 372 6.25 30.84 1.24
C PHE A 372 6.11 29.69 2.24
N LEU A 373 7.22 29.11 2.67
CA LEU A 373 7.23 28.10 3.73
C LEU A 373 6.93 28.79 5.07
N PHE A 374 5.71 28.64 5.55
CA PHE A 374 5.26 29.26 6.80
C PHE A 374 5.74 28.46 8.02
N ASP A 375 5.89 29.14 9.16
CA ASP A 375 6.20 28.50 10.44
C ASP A 375 4.94 28.01 11.16
N ARG A 376 3.87 28.82 11.12
CA ARG A 376 2.57 28.53 11.71
C ARG A 376 1.44 29.04 10.83
N LEU A 377 0.34 28.30 10.80
CA LEU A 377 -0.88 28.66 10.11
C LEU A 377 -1.98 28.88 11.16
N PHE A 378 -2.64 30.03 11.08
CA PHE A 378 -3.74 30.42 11.96
C PHE A 378 -4.98 30.75 11.14
N THR A 379 -6.13 30.35 11.65
CA THR A 379 -7.43 30.63 11.05
C THR A 379 -8.36 31.26 12.07
N HIS A 380 -9.22 32.14 11.58
CA HIS A 380 -10.33 32.67 12.35
C HIS A 380 -11.49 32.89 11.39
N PHE A 381 -12.49 32.03 11.49
CA PHE A 381 -13.75 32.13 10.76
C PHE A 381 -14.87 32.29 11.77
N GLU A 382 -15.89 33.09 11.44
CA GLU A 382 -17.12 33.14 12.22
C GLU A 382 -17.73 31.74 12.24
N ARG A 383 -17.92 31.20 13.45
CA ARG A 383 -18.68 29.96 13.66
C ARG A 383 -20.15 30.36 13.74
N GLU A 384 -21.02 29.65 13.03
CA GLU A 384 -22.46 29.76 13.30
C GLU A 384 -22.66 29.41 14.78
N GLU A 385 -23.20 30.33 15.56
CA GLU A 385 -23.68 30.02 16.91
C GLU A 385 -24.82 29.00 16.74
N ASP A 386 -24.69 27.83 17.36
CA ASP A 386 -25.81 26.90 17.53
C ASP A 386 -26.88 27.60 18.39
N LEU A 387 -27.83 28.29 17.73
CA LEU A 387 -28.99 28.92 18.35
C LEU A 387 -30.10 27.92 18.68
#